data_AF-A0A7C7X3Y8-F1
#
_entry.id   AF-A0A7C7X3Y8-F1
#
_cell.length_a   1.000
_cell.length_b   1.000
_cell.length_c   1.000
_cell.angle_alpha   90.00
_cell.angle_beta   90.00
_cell.angle_gamma   90.00
#
_symmetry.space_group_name_H-M   'P 1'
#
loop_
_entity.id
_entity.type
_entity.pdbx_description
1 polymer ?
#
loop_
_entity_poly.entity_id
_entity_poly.type
_entity_poly.pdbx_seq_one_letter_code
_entity_poly.pdbx_strand_id
1 'polypeptide(L)'
;MEFVDLAAQRRALDGRIEMAISTVVDHGAYVMGPEVEELEQLLAFAGGRRHCVTCASGTDALQLALMVLGVGPGDRVVVPDFTFAATAEAVCLVGAEPVFADVDSDTYNLDPSSFPGGQIVIKRHH
;
A
#
# COMPACT_ATOMS: atom_id res chain seq x y z
N MET A 1 19.79 12.34 -18.81
CA MET A 1 18.90 11.17 -18.91
C MET A 1 18.22 11.09 -17.57
N GLU A 2 16.90 11.27 -17.55
CA GLU A 2 16.12 11.16 -16.31
C GLU A 2 15.94 9.69 -15.94
N PHE A 3 16.06 9.35 -14.66
CA PHE A 3 15.83 7.98 -14.18
C PHE A 3 14.35 7.57 -14.32
N VAL A 4 13.42 8.49 -14.07
CA VAL A 4 11.98 8.37 -14.35
C VAL A 4 11.45 9.70 -14.89
N ASP A 5 10.99 9.74 -16.15
CA ASP A 5 10.54 10.98 -16.81
C ASP A 5 9.03 11.24 -16.66
N LEU A 6 8.65 11.84 -15.53
CA LEU A 6 7.25 12.25 -15.27
C LEU A 6 6.77 13.37 -16.19
N ALA A 7 7.69 14.18 -16.75
CA ALA A 7 7.33 15.27 -17.63
C ALA A 7 6.85 14.75 -18.99
N ALA A 8 7.48 13.70 -19.52
CA ALA A 8 7.01 13.01 -20.71
C ALA A 8 5.63 12.38 -20.49
N GLN A 9 5.41 11.71 -19.36
CA GLN A 9 4.11 11.14 -19.01
C GLN A 9 3.02 12.24 -18.95
N ARG A 10 3.28 13.36 -18.26
CA ARG A 10 2.34 14.49 -18.18
C ARG A 10 1.96 15.03 -19.57
N ARG A 11 2.95 15.23 -20.45
CA ARG A 11 2.71 15.72 -21.82
C ARG A 11 1.86 14.75 -22.64
N ALA A 12 2.06 13.44 -22.46
CA ALA A 12 1.31 12.41 -23.19
C ALA A 12 -0.19 12.36 -22.81
N LEU A 13 -0.59 12.96 -21.69
CA LEU A 13 -1.98 13.00 -21.23
C LEU A 13 -2.77 14.20 -21.78
N ASP A 14 -2.16 15.02 -22.66
CA ASP A 14 -2.83 16.02 -23.52
C ASP A 14 -3.87 16.91 -22.80
N GLY A 15 -3.47 17.57 -21.71
CA GLY A 15 -4.34 18.51 -20.98
C GLY A 15 -5.37 17.89 -20.03
N ARG A 16 -5.48 16.55 -20.00
CA ARG A 16 -6.45 15.85 -19.14
C ARG A 16 -6.21 16.08 -17.65
N ILE A 17 -4.95 16.23 -17.24
CA ILE A 17 -4.60 16.51 -15.84
C ILE A 17 -5.09 17.91 -15.46
N GLU A 18 -4.83 18.91 -16.30
CA GLU A 18 -5.24 20.30 -16.07
C GLU A 18 -6.76 20.43 -15.97
N MET A 19 -7.49 19.72 -16.85
CA MET A 19 -8.95 19.65 -16.79
C MET A 19 -9.45 19.02 -15.49
N ALA A 20 -8.90 17.87 -15.09
CA ALA A 20 -9.30 17.19 -13.85
C ALA A 20 -9.02 18.06 -12.60
N ILE A 21 -7.88 18.74 -12.55
CA ILE A 21 -7.55 19.68 -11.47
C ILE A 21 -8.56 20.83 -11.44
N SER A 22 -8.87 21.44 -12.58
CA SER A 22 -9.83 22.54 -12.65
C SER A 22 -11.21 22.10 -12.16
N THR A 23 -11.69 20.92 -12.59
CA THR A 23 -12.98 20.36 -12.15
C THR A 23 -13.05 20.28 -10.62
N VAL A 24 -12.01 19.76 -9.96
CA VAL A 24 -11.96 19.68 -8.49
C VAL A 24 -11.96 21.06 -7.83
N VAL A 25 -11.21 22.00 -8.39
CA VAL A 25 -11.17 23.40 -7.91
C VAL A 25 -12.55 24.05 -8.04
N ASP A 26 -13.25 23.82 -9.15
CA ASP A 26 -14.53 24.45 -9.48
C ASP A 26 -15.67 23.96 -8.57
N HIS A 27 -15.73 22.66 -8.25
CA HIS A 27 -16.76 22.13 -7.35
C HIS A 27 -16.38 22.19 -5.86
N GLY A 28 -15.11 22.40 -5.51
CA GLY A 28 -14.66 22.70 -4.14
C GLY A 28 -14.72 21.55 -3.13
N ALA A 29 -14.89 20.31 -3.58
CA ALA A 29 -15.00 19.14 -2.70
C ALA A 29 -13.63 18.46 -2.52
N TYR A 30 -12.75 19.10 -1.75
CA TYR A 30 -11.34 18.70 -1.64
C TYR A 30 -11.07 17.46 -0.77
N VAL A 31 -12.02 17.06 0.07
CA VAL A 31 -11.88 15.90 0.98
C VAL A 31 -13.05 14.97 0.71
N MET A 32 -12.75 13.72 0.35
CA MET A 32 -13.75 12.70 -0.01
C MET A 32 -14.72 13.18 -1.11
N GLY A 33 -14.19 13.88 -2.12
CA GLY A 33 -14.93 14.31 -3.31
C GLY A 33 -15.31 13.12 -4.22
N PRO A 34 -16.15 13.36 -5.24
CA PRO A 34 -16.66 12.31 -6.12
C PRO A 34 -15.55 11.54 -6.87
N GLU A 35 -14.43 12.20 -7.18
CA GLU A 35 -13.28 11.57 -7.85
C GLU A 35 -12.63 10.47 -7.00
N VAL A 36 -12.75 10.55 -5.67
CA VAL A 36 -12.23 9.51 -4.76
C VAL A 36 -13.04 8.22 -4.93
N GLU A 37 -14.37 8.33 -4.92
CA GLU A 37 -15.26 7.17 -5.11
C GLU A 37 -15.11 6.57 -6.52
N GLU A 38 -15.01 7.43 -7.55
CA GLU A 38 -14.75 6.98 -8.92
C GLU A 38 -13.42 6.20 -9.01
N LEU A 39 -12.35 6.75 -8.43
CA LEU A 39 -11.04 6.10 -8.41
C LEU A 39 -11.09 4.75 -7.67
N GLU A 40 -11.76 4.68 -6.52
CA GLU A 40 -11.93 3.43 -5.78
C GLU A 40 -12.66 2.37 -6.60
N GLN A 41 -13.73 2.74 -7.30
CA GLN A 41 -14.47 1.82 -8.17
C GLN A 41 -13.61 1.32 -9.32
N LEU A 42 -12.86 2.21 -9.98
CA LEU A 42 -11.96 1.86 -11.08
C LEU A 42 -10.82 0.94 -10.61
N LEU A 43 -10.21 1.23 -9.45
CA LEU A 43 -9.14 0.41 -8.88
C LEU A 43 -9.64 -0.95 -8.39
N ALA A 44 -10.83 -1.00 -7.78
CA ALA A 44 -11.46 -2.26 -7.39
C ALA A 44 -11.69 -3.16 -8.62
N PHE A 45 -12.22 -2.57 -9.70
CA PHE A 45 -12.40 -3.26 -10.97
C PHE A 45 -11.08 -3.73 -11.57
N ALA A 46 -10.09 -2.84 -11.70
CA ALA A 46 -8.78 -3.16 -12.30
C ALA A 46 -8.00 -4.22 -11.50
N GLY A 47 -8.10 -4.21 -10.16
CA GLY A 47 -7.47 -5.19 -9.29
C GLY A 47 -8.24 -6.51 -9.14
N GLY A 48 -9.42 -6.64 -9.76
CA GLY A 48 -10.31 -7.79 -9.61
C GLY A 48 -10.74 -8.01 -8.16
N ARG A 49 -10.98 -6.94 -7.41
CA ARG A 49 -11.42 -6.97 -6.01
C ARG A 49 -12.84 -6.41 -5.89
N ARG A 50 -13.56 -6.82 -4.84
CA ARG A 50 -14.90 -6.29 -4.55
C ARG A 50 -14.88 -4.86 -4.00
N HIS A 51 -13.80 -4.50 -3.31
CA HIS A 51 -13.64 -3.22 -2.62
C HIS A 51 -12.23 -2.70 -2.82
N CYS A 52 -12.12 -1.37 -2.92
CA CYS A 52 -10.88 -0.61 -2.81
C CYS A 52 -11.17 0.53 -1.82
N VAL A 53 -10.19 0.83 -0.96
CA VAL A 53 -10.27 1.96 -0.04
C VAL A 53 -8.98 2.76 -0.24
N THR A 54 -9.11 4.00 -0.65
CA THR A 54 -8.00 4.93 -0.78
C THR A 54 -7.57 5.43 0.58
N CYS A 55 -6.29 5.76 0.71
CA CYS A 55 -5.71 6.32 1.93
C CYS A 55 -4.55 7.25 1.55
N ALA A 56 -3.95 7.90 2.55
CA ALA A 56 -2.98 8.96 2.30
C ALA A 56 -1.62 8.44 1.80
N SER A 57 -1.24 7.20 2.12
CA SER A 57 0.07 6.65 1.78
C SER A 57 0.09 5.11 1.74
N GLY A 58 1.16 4.53 1.18
CA GLY A 58 1.39 3.08 1.24
C GLY A 58 1.68 2.57 2.65
N THR A 59 2.30 3.39 3.51
CA THR A 59 2.52 3.04 4.93
C THR A 59 1.19 2.95 5.68
N ASP A 60 0.30 3.93 5.47
CA ASP A 60 -1.05 3.95 6.03
C ASP A 60 -1.84 2.72 5.57
N ALA A 61 -1.73 2.35 4.28
CA ALA A 61 -2.41 1.17 3.75
C ALA A 61 -2.01 -0.11 4.50
N LEU A 62 -0.71 -0.32 4.73
CA LEU A 62 -0.20 -1.48 5.48
C LEU A 62 -0.65 -1.42 6.95
N GLN A 63 -0.54 -0.26 7.58
CA GLN A 63 -0.94 -0.07 8.98
C GLN A 63 -2.44 -0.35 9.16
N LEU A 64 -3.30 0.21 8.30
CA LEU A 64 -4.75 -0.01 8.33
C LEU A 64 -5.09 -1.49 8.14
N ALA A 65 -4.41 -2.19 7.21
CA ALA A 65 -4.59 -3.63 7.03
C ALA A 65 -4.25 -4.42 8.31
N LEU A 66 -3.15 -4.09 8.97
CA LEU A 66 -2.75 -4.71 10.24
C LEU A 66 -3.74 -4.41 11.37
N MET A 67 -4.24 -3.18 11.47
CA MET A 67 -5.26 -2.78 12.44
C MET A 67 -6.57 -3.55 12.24
N VAL A 68 -7.02 -3.71 10.98
CA VAL A 68 -8.21 -4.50 10.64
C VAL A 68 -8.01 -5.97 11.01
N LEU A 69 -6.82 -6.51 10.81
CA LEU A 69 -6.46 -7.87 11.25
C LEU A 69 -6.32 -7.99 12.79
N GLY A 70 -6.39 -6.88 13.52
CA GLY A 70 -6.25 -6.83 14.97
C GLY A 70 -4.83 -7.10 15.44
N VAL A 71 -3.82 -6.87 14.60
CA VAL A 71 -2.40 -7.03 14.94
C VAL A 71 -1.98 -5.93 15.92
N GLY A 72 -1.25 -6.29 16.97
CA GLY A 72 -0.76 -5.33 17.96
C GLY A 72 0.32 -5.88 18.90
N PRO A 73 0.48 -5.30 20.11
CA PRO A 73 1.51 -5.73 21.06
C PRO A 73 1.49 -7.23 21.36
N GLY A 74 2.66 -7.86 21.26
CA GLY A 74 2.83 -9.30 21.45
C GLY A 74 2.62 -10.13 20.18
N ASP A 75 2.07 -9.56 19.11
CA ASP A 75 2.03 -10.21 17.80
C ASP A 75 3.37 -10.04 17.06
N ARG A 76 3.66 -11.00 16.17
CA ARG A 76 4.86 -11.03 15.34
C ARG A 76 4.45 -11.13 13.87
N VAL A 77 5.01 -10.27 13.01
CA VAL A 77 4.68 -10.21 11.57
C VAL A 77 5.93 -10.43 10.74
N VAL A 78 5.89 -11.38 9.82
CA VAL A 78 7.01 -11.67 8.93
C VAL A 78 7.10 -10.61 7.83
N VAL A 79 8.30 -10.07 7.62
CA VAL A 79 8.60 -9.09 6.57
C VAL A 79 9.94 -9.43 5.90
N PRO A 80 10.14 -9.11 4.61
CA PRO A 80 11.44 -9.28 3.97
C PRO A 80 12.49 -8.35 4.62
N ASP A 81 13.73 -8.79 4.73
CA ASP A 81 14.85 -7.94 5.14
C ASP A 81 15.32 -6.98 4.03
N PHE A 82 15.10 -7.36 2.77
CA PHE A 82 15.34 -6.53 1.59
C PHE A 82 14.03 -5.92 1.05
N THR A 83 13.54 -4.88 1.71
CA THR A 83 12.32 -4.14 1.33
C THR A 83 12.43 -2.66 1.70
N PHE A 84 11.47 -1.83 1.25
CA PHE A 84 11.39 -0.44 1.70
C PHE A 84 10.96 -0.38 3.17
N ALA A 85 11.46 0.60 3.93
CA ALA A 85 11.29 0.68 5.38
C ALA A 85 9.82 0.64 5.84
N ALA A 86 8.89 1.18 5.04
CA ALA A 86 7.45 1.20 5.33
C ALA A 86 6.88 -0.18 5.69
N THR A 87 7.41 -1.26 5.09
CA THR A 87 6.94 -2.63 5.32
C THR A 87 7.09 -3.05 6.79
N ALA A 88 8.26 -2.79 7.39
CA ALA A 88 8.53 -3.08 8.79
C ALA A 88 8.03 -1.96 9.72
N GLU A 89 8.10 -0.71 9.28
CA GLU A 89 7.60 0.44 10.03
C GLU A 89 6.11 0.32 10.36
N ALA A 90 5.28 -0.11 9.41
CA ALA A 90 3.85 -0.31 9.64
C ALA A 90 3.56 -1.36 10.74
N VAL A 91 4.39 -2.39 10.85
CA VAL A 91 4.31 -3.41 11.93
C VAL A 91 4.63 -2.78 13.29
N CYS A 92 5.71 -1.99 13.34
CA CYS A 92 6.10 -1.28 14.56
C CYS A 92 5.03 -0.25 14.98
N LEU A 93 4.41 0.45 14.03
CA LEU A 93 3.39 1.48 14.30
C LEU A 93 2.12 0.91 14.97
N VAL A 94 1.76 -0.34 14.69
CA VAL A 94 0.67 -1.03 15.41
C VAL A 94 1.12 -1.67 16.74
N GLY A 95 2.42 -1.56 17.07
CA GLY A 95 3.01 -2.09 18.31
C GLY A 95 3.43 -3.57 18.24
N ALA A 96 3.41 -4.19 17.05
CA ALA A 96 3.85 -5.56 16.84
C ALA A 96 5.37 -5.63 16.55
N GLU A 97 5.93 -6.84 16.58
CA GLU A 97 7.34 -7.10 16.28
C GLU A 97 7.51 -7.55 14.81
N PRO A 98 8.32 -6.85 13.99
CA PRO A 98 8.71 -7.34 12.68
C PRO A 98 9.72 -8.48 12.82
N VAL A 99 9.45 -9.61 12.15
CA VAL A 99 10.36 -10.75 12.04
C VAL A 99 10.92 -10.76 10.62
N PHE A 100 12.19 -10.42 10.50
CA PHE A 100 12.86 -10.37 9.21
C PHE A 100 13.18 -11.77 8.69
N ALA A 101 12.91 -11.97 7.41
CA ALA A 101 13.24 -13.17 6.65
C ALA A 101 13.91 -12.76 5.33
N ASP A 102 14.86 -13.58 4.88
CA ASP A 102 15.70 -13.32 3.70
C ASP A 102 14.87 -13.36 2.41
N VAL A 103 15.43 -12.83 1.34
CA VAL A 103 14.85 -12.84 -0.01
C VAL A 103 15.52 -13.88 -0.91
N ASP A 104 14.75 -14.39 -1.85
CA ASP A 104 15.27 -15.20 -2.95
C ASP A 104 16.16 -14.32 -3.85
N SER A 105 17.39 -14.75 -4.12
CA SER A 105 18.39 -13.94 -4.82
C SER A 105 18.08 -13.68 -6.30
N ASP A 106 17.23 -14.51 -6.91
CA ASP A 106 16.87 -14.40 -8.32
C ASP A 106 15.69 -13.44 -8.52
N THR A 107 14.77 -13.41 -7.55
CA THR A 107 13.51 -12.66 -7.62
C THR A 107 13.46 -11.43 -6.71
N TYR A 108 14.33 -11.36 -5.71
CA TYR A 108 14.34 -10.36 -4.64
C TYR A 108 13.02 -10.30 -3.84
N ASN A 109 12.19 -11.34 -3.91
CA ASN A 109 11.00 -11.49 -3.10
C ASN A 109 11.29 -12.34 -1.86
N LEU A 110 10.42 -12.26 -0.85
CA LEU A 110 10.51 -13.06 0.37
C LEU A 110 10.73 -14.55 0.06
N ASP A 111 11.81 -15.14 0.57
CA ASP A 111 12.04 -16.58 0.52
C ASP A 111 11.19 -17.25 1.62
N PRO A 112 10.17 -18.07 1.28
CA PRO A 112 9.33 -18.73 2.28
C PRO A 112 10.11 -19.70 3.17
N SER A 113 11.28 -20.17 2.73
CA SER A 113 12.11 -21.12 3.47
C SER A 113 13.07 -20.45 4.46
N SER A 114 13.29 -19.14 4.33
CA SER A 114 14.22 -18.37 5.18
C SER A 114 13.61 -17.96 6.53
N PHE A 115 12.32 -18.23 6.74
CA PHE A 115 11.66 -17.93 8.00
C PHE A 115 12.32 -18.71 9.16
N PRO A 116 12.87 -18.02 10.18
CA PRO A 116 13.67 -18.65 11.24
C PRO A 116 12.88 -19.54 12.21
N GLY A 117 11.58 -19.74 11.99
CA GLY A 117 10.69 -20.49 12.88
C GLY A 117 10.12 -19.65 14.03
N GLY A 118 9.03 -20.13 14.64
CA GLY A 118 8.33 -19.48 15.75
C GLY A 118 6.81 -19.49 15.60
N GLN A 119 6.09 -19.05 16.64
CA GLN A 119 4.65 -18.83 16.51
C GLN A 119 4.39 -17.64 15.58
N ILE A 120 3.81 -17.92 14.41
CA ILE A 120 3.23 -16.91 13.54
C ILE A 120 1.77 -16.77 13.94
N VAL A 121 1.34 -15.55 14.26
CA VAL A 121 -0.07 -15.31 14.50
C VAL A 121 -0.77 -15.18 13.15
N ILE A 122 -1.39 -16.27 12.69
CA ILE A 122 -2.35 -16.21 11.58
C ILE A 122 -3.71 -15.85 12.19
N LYS A 123 -4.00 -14.55 12.37
CA LYS A 123 -5.36 -14.12 12.74
C LYS A 123 -6.28 -14.38 11.56
N ARG A 124 -6.95 -15.53 11.55
CA ARG A 124 -8.04 -15.83 10.61
C ARG A 124 -9.28 -15.10 11.10
N HIS A 125 -9.71 -14.09 10.36
CA HIS A 125 -11.06 -13.55 10.52
C HIS A 125 -12.07 -14.52 9.88
N HIS A 126 -13.08 -14.89 10.67
CA HIS A 126 -14.26 -15.64 10.22
C HIS A 126 -15.24 -14.71 9.48
#